data_AF-A0A7V0J6U2-F1
#
_entry.id   AF-A0A7V0J6U2-F1
#
_cell.length_a   1.000
_cell.length_b   1.000
_cell.length_c   1.000
_cell.angle_alpha   90.00
_cell.angle_beta   90.00
_cell.angle_gamma   90.00
#
_symmetry.space_group_name_H-M   'P 1'
#
loop_
_entity.id
_entity.type
_entity.pdbx_description
1 polymer ?
#
loop_
_entity_poly.entity_id
_entity_poly.type
_entity_poly.pdbx_seq_one_letter_code
_entity_poly.pdbx_strand_id
1 'polypeptide(L)' 'MGVHCPKCGARDVIEIDHRLPDDTEVHFYSCHKCEEKWWDKDGRHVPLAEVLDLARKRRS' A
#
# COMPACT_ATOMS: atom_id res chain seq x y z
N MET A 1 10.37 4.54 13.99
CA MET A 1 9.99 5.58 13.00
C MET A 1 8.66 5.14 12.42
N GLY A 2 7.63 6.00 12.44
CA GLY A 2 6.31 5.68 11.89
C GLY A 2 6.13 6.30 10.51
N VAL A 3 5.16 5.80 9.74
CA VAL A 3 4.86 6.25 8.38
C VAL A 3 4.26 7.67 8.41
N HIS A 4 4.68 8.52 7.46
CA HIS A 4 4.12 9.85 7.24
C HIS A 4 3.39 9.87 5.92
N CYS A 5 2.25 10.57 5.87
CA CYS A 5 1.54 10.78 4.63
C CYS A 5 2.43 11.54 3.64
N PRO A 6 2.69 11.00 2.43
CA PRO A 6 3.58 11.64 1.46
C PRO A 6 3.02 12.96 0.91
N LYS A 7 1.72 13.20 1.08
CA LYS A 7 1.02 14.39 0.57
C LYS A 7 0.92 15.54 1.57
N CYS A 8 0.60 15.25 2.84
CA CYS A 8 0.39 16.29 3.86
C CYS A 8 1.33 16.20 5.06
N GLY A 9 2.20 15.19 5.12
CA GLY A 9 3.16 14.98 6.22
C GLY A 9 2.53 14.52 7.55
N ALA A 10 1.21 14.30 7.61
CA ALA A 10 0.55 13.83 8.82
C ALA A 10 1.02 12.43 9.23
N ARG A 11 1.04 12.18 10.54
CA ARG A 11 1.38 10.87 11.13
C ARG A 11 0.16 9.98 11.37
N ASP A 12 -1.04 10.54 11.21
CA ASP A 12 -2.31 9.84 11.37
C ASP A 12 -2.62 9.07 10.08
N VAL A 13 -1.98 7.92 9.98
CA VAL A 13 -1.98 7.02 8.82
C VAL A 13 -2.36 5.62 9.30
N ILE A 14 -3.38 5.05 8.66
CA ILE A 14 -3.70 3.62 8.79
C ILE A 14 -2.72 2.84 7.93
N GLU A 15 -2.21 1.75 8.46
CA GLU A 15 -1.40 0.75 7.75
C GLU A 15 -2.14 -0.60 7.82
N ILE A 16 -2.27 -1.27 6.67
CA ILE A 16 -2.89 -2.59 6.54
C ILE A 16 -1.96 -3.48 5.71
N ASP A 17 -1.48 -4.55 6.33
CA ASP A 17 -0.63 -5.53 5.66
C ASP A 17 -1.48 -6.52 4.86
N HIS A 18 -1.12 -6.74 3.60
CA HIS A 18 -1.78 -7.68 2.72
C HIS A 18 -0.75 -8.68 2.20
N ARG A 19 -1.02 -9.97 2.42
CA ARG A 19 -0.32 -11.05 1.72
C ARG A 19 -1.12 -11.44 0.49
N LEU A 20 -0.54 -11.18 -0.67
CA LEU A 20 -1.10 -11.57 -1.94
C LEU A 20 -0.94 -13.08 -2.13
N PRO A 21 -1.75 -13.65 -3.04
CA PRO A 21 -1.75 -15.08 -3.21
C PRO A 21 -0.48 -15.76 -3.75
N ASP A 22 0.44 -14.99 -4.34
CA ASP A 22 1.77 -15.44 -4.76
C ASP A 22 2.81 -15.27 -3.64
N ASP A 23 2.34 -15.12 -2.39
CA ASP A 23 3.11 -14.79 -1.19
C ASP A 23 3.79 -13.43 -1.20
N THR A 24 3.53 -12.57 -2.20
CA THR A 24 3.98 -11.18 -2.17
C THR A 24 3.30 -10.42 -1.04
N GLU A 25 4.07 -9.79 -0.16
CA GLU A 25 3.56 -8.84 0.83
C GLU A 25 3.47 -7.44 0.23
N VAL A 26 2.33 -6.79 0.45
CA VAL A 26 2.09 -5.39 0.09
C VAL A 26 1.42 -4.68 1.25
N HIS A 27 1.73 -3.41 1.44
CA HIS A 27 1.17 -2.59 2.50
C HIS A 27 0.24 -1.56 1.88
N PHE A 28 -0.97 -1.47 2.41
CA PHE A 28 -1.90 -0.41 2.08
C PHE A 28 -1.89 0.66 3.16
N TYR A 29 -1.84 1.91 2.73
CA TYR A 29 -1.88 3.06 3.61
C TYR A 29 -3.03 4.00 3.28
N SER A 30 -3.61 4.59 4.32
CA SER A 30 -4.61 5.65 4.18
C SER A 30 -4.39 6.74 5.21
N CYS A 31 -4.21 7.97 4.77
CA CYS A 31 -4.13 9.12 5.67
C CYS A 31 -5.53 9.54 6.13
N HIS A 32 -5.73 9.71 7.44
CA HIS A 32 -6.99 10.25 7.97
C HIS A 32 -7.17 11.75 7.75
N LYS A 33 -6.09 12.51 7.50
CA LYS A 33 -6.15 13.97 7.37
C LYS A 33 -6.51 14.47 5.98
N CYS A 34 -5.91 13.90 4.95
CA CYS A 34 -6.11 14.35 3.56
C CYS A 34 -6.62 13.24 2.64
N GLU A 35 -6.99 12.09 3.22
CA GLU A 35 -7.58 10.93 2.54
C GLU A 35 -6.70 10.30 1.46
N GLU A 36 -5.42 10.65 1.41
CA GLU A 36 -4.46 10.07 0.48
C GLU A 36 -4.31 8.57 0.75
N LYS A 37 -4.30 7.79 -0.32
CA LYS A 37 -4.17 6.34 -0.27
C LYS A 37 -3.02 5.92 -1.15
N TRP A 38 -2.16 5.07 -0.62
CA TRP A 38 -1.03 4.55 -1.38
C TRP A 38 -0.71 3.12 -0.99
N TRP A 39 0.07 2.49 -1.84
CA TRP A 39 0.52 1.12 -1.65
C TRP A 39 2.03 1.11 -1.67
N ASP A 40 2.61 0.32 -0.78
CA ASP A 40 4.03 0.01 -0.84
C ASP A 40 4.25 -1.50 -0.96
N LYS A 41 5.34 -1.87 -1.61
CA LYS A 41 5.91 -3.21 -1.62
C LYS A 41 7.39 -3.10 -1.27
N ASP A 42 7.85 -3.83 -0.25
CA ASP A 42 9.24 -3.79 0.21
C ASP A 42 9.75 -2.34 0.49
N GLY A 43 8.88 -1.49 1.05
CA GLY A 43 9.15 -0.08 1.34
C GLY A 43 9.22 0.84 0.11
N ARG A 44 8.78 0.38 -1.07
CA ARG A 44 8.70 1.17 -2.30
C ARG A 44 7.25 1.41 -2.69
N HIS A 45 6.93 2.65 -3.01
CA HIS A 45 5.62 3.00 -3.56
C HIS A 45 5.34 2.23 -4.85
N VAL A 46 4.18 1.59 -4.90
CA VAL A 46 3.68 0.86 -6.08
C VAL A 46 2.33 1.41 -6.53
N PRO A 47 2.10 1.61 -7.84
CA PRO A 47 0.79 2.02 -8.33
C PRO A 47 -0.27 0.95 -8.10
N LEU A 48 -1.52 1.38 -7.87
CA LEU A 48 -2.66 0.46 -7.70
C LEU A 48 -2.77 -0.55 -8.87
N ALA A 49 -2.52 -0.13 -10.11
CA ALA A 49 -2.58 -1.02 -11.26
C ALA A 49 -1.62 -2.21 -11.14
N GLU A 50 -0.40 -1.97 -10.63
CA GLU A 50 0.59 -3.03 -10.41
C GLU A 50 0.14 -3.99 -9.30
N VAL A 51 -0.41 -3.45 -8.20
CA VAL A 51 -0.98 -4.27 -7.11
C VAL A 51 -2.10 -5.17 -7.63
N LEU A 52 -2.99 -4.64 -8.47
CA LEU A 52 -4.06 -5.41 -9.08
C LEU A 52 -3.53 -6.50 -10.03
N ASP A 53 -2.48 -6.23 -10.79
CA ASP A 53 -1.85 -7.24 -11.65
C ASP A 53 -1.17 -8.34 -10.84
N LEU A 54 -0.49 -8.00 -9.72
CA LEU A 54 0.05 -8.98 -8.78
C LEU A 54 -1.06 -9.88 -8.20
N ALA A 55 -2.17 -9.28 -7.77
CA ALA A 55 -3.32 -10.03 -7.26
C ALA A 55 -3.96 -10.95 -8.31
N ARG A 56 -3.86 -10.61 -9.61
CA ARG A 56 -4.44 -11.38 -10.73
C ARG A 56 -3.61 -12.58 -11.17
N LYS A 57 -2.32 -12.68 -10.84
CA LYS A 57 -1.39 -13.73 -11.33
C LYS A 57 -1.76 -15.19 -10.95
N ARG A 58 -2.89 -15.44 -10.28
CA ARG A 58 -3.47 -16.79 -10.03
C ARG A 58 -4.76 -17.06 -10.83
N ARG A 59 -4.67 -16.96 -12.16
CA ARG A 59 -5.71 -17.55 -13.03
C ARG A 59 -5.13 -18.08 -14.34
N SER A 60 -4.03 -18.83 -14.25
CA SER A 60 -3.50 -19.66 -15.34
C SER A 60 -3.08 -21.00 -14.80
#